data_AF-A0A7C3NSE1-F1
#
_entry.id   AF-A0A7C3NSE1-F1
#
_cell.length_a   1.000
_cell.length_b   1.000
_cell.length_c   1.000
_cell.angle_alpha   90.00
_cell.angle_beta   90.00
_cell.angle_gamma   90.00
#
_symmetry.space_group_name_H-M   'P 1'
#
loop_
_entity.id
_entity.type
_entity.pdbx_description
1 polymer ?
#
loop_
_entity_poly.entity_id
_entity_poly.type
_entity_poly.pdbx_seq_one_letter_code
_entity_poly.pdbx_strand_id
1 'polypeptide(L)'
;MFFLAHLSALILLFEPVAGGINDAPLIDQDWGLHFHHLKSLEAFWRQDFSWYGYNPWFMAGYPSNTIQDLSIKLFEFLAIALSTAALSSVQWLKILALLSAASVPWLMYLAARNFFYSSESKNPIAATAALLGTIYWWNSLPREMFFYGMIGFSAASYAALWGVSLFYRLATQAPSWGSIHAGFVVFALVILPLHIQSPAIFLPPVIALIAAAPRVVTARLTLTLGAATAVSLFANSPWLAPAVAYRADDISGQIVRQLPLFASSDPLTFVKDYLGPGGYWTFRPFVAEKGFRLALLLLGSLGIGQLIRSDKRDLGLLLATASMFLFALAYFGALIPPIDSWQPLRFKVPYDLFLAVGASFGIGRWLDAPGTSRLRIVPVALVLGLLMSLINILQTEAHGKLRLRSELSADLNRIVDWIRQEAPTQGRVLFEESGDESGFVYDGVYLSSFVPYLTGRQLIGGPINLYNDRHHFAEFHSGRFFQKEIQTLSDQELRSYLRLYNIGAVVAFHPASLQRFRSMPGLVTVEQTVGPVHLLKIHQPPTWFLEGEGAVKAGFNRLELSDLRGKE
;
A
#
# COMPACT_ATOMS: atom_id res chain seq x y z
N MET A 1 -18.15 19.62 12.65
CA MET A 1 -16.91 20.41 12.73
C MET A 1 -15.66 19.53 12.59
N PHE A 2 -15.39 18.57 13.48
CA PHE A 2 -14.18 17.72 13.43
C PHE A 2 -13.95 17.00 12.09
N PHE A 3 -14.98 16.35 11.54
CA PHE A 3 -14.90 15.69 10.23
C PHE A 3 -14.55 16.66 9.09
N LEU A 4 -15.13 17.87 9.10
CA LEU A 4 -14.82 18.89 8.09
C LEU A 4 -13.37 19.35 8.20
N ALA A 5 -12.86 19.55 9.42
CA ALA A 5 -11.45 19.88 9.62
C ALA A 5 -10.52 18.77 9.12
N HIS A 6 -10.86 17.50 9.38
CA HIS A 6 -10.11 16.36 8.85
C HIS A 6 -10.12 16.33 7.32
N LEU A 7 -11.29 16.47 6.69
CA LEU A 7 -11.43 16.47 5.24
C LEU A 7 -10.68 17.65 4.60
N SER A 8 -10.82 18.85 5.15
CA SER A 8 -10.07 20.03 4.68
C SER A 8 -8.56 19.80 4.77
N ALA A 9 -8.07 19.24 5.88
CA ALA A 9 -6.65 18.94 6.04
C ALA A 9 -6.16 17.86 5.04
N LEU A 10 -6.99 16.85 4.74
CA LEU A 10 -6.65 15.84 3.71
C LEU A 10 -6.52 16.46 2.31
N ILE A 11 -7.39 17.40 1.96
CA ILE A 11 -7.33 18.11 0.66
C ILE A 11 -6.02 18.92 0.55
N LEU A 12 -5.51 19.44 1.67
CA LEU A 12 -4.25 20.18 1.71
C LEU A 12 -3.00 19.29 1.62
N LEU A 13 -3.14 17.96 1.61
CA LEU A 13 -2.02 17.06 1.38
C LEU A 13 -1.57 17.04 -0.09
N PHE A 14 -2.40 17.51 -1.03
CA PHE A 14 -2.08 17.49 -2.45
C PHE A 14 -1.32 18.77 -2.85
N GLU A 15 -0.27 18.60 -3.65
CA GLU A 15 0.58 19.67 -4.17
C GLU A 15 0.69 19.59 -5.71
N PRO A 16 0.05 20.51 -6.46
CA PRO A 16 -0.91 21.52 -6.00
C PRO A 16 -2.20 20.89 -5.46
N VAL A 17 -3.04 21.67 -4.76
CA VAL A 17 -4.34 21.19 -4.23
C VAL A 17 -5.25 20.63 -5.34
N ALA A 18 -5.19 21.23 -6.53
CA ALA A 18 -5.90 20.75 -7.72
C ALA A 18 -5.45 19.32 -8.14
N GLY A 19 -4.26 18.91 -7.74
CA GLY A 19 -3.71 17.56 -7.89
C GLY A 19 -4.59 16.46 -7.30
N GLY A 20 -5.47 16.78 -6.35
CA GLY A 20 -6.45 15.81 -5.82
C GLY A 20 -7.56 15.42 -6.81
N ILE A 21 -7.84 16.25 -7.82
CA ILE A 21 -9.00 16.08 -8.72
C ILE A 21 -8.68 16.24 -10.22
N ASN A 22 -7.49 16.71 -10.59
CA ASN A 22 -7.07 16.78 -12.00
C ASN A 22 -6.79 15.37 -12.57
N ASP A 23 -6.50 15.26 -13.86
CA ASP A 23 -6.19 13.99 -14.54
C ASP A 23 -4.73 13.52 -14.37
N ALA A 24 -3.84 14.40 -13.90
CA ALA A 24 -2.46 14.06 -13.59
C ALA A 24 -2.38 12.99 -12.48
N PRO A 25 -1.56 11.95 -12.62
CA PRO A 25 -1.38 10.95 -11.58
C PRO A 25 -0.62 11.53 -10.38
N LEU A 26 -0.75 10.87 -9.23
CA LEU A 26 0.17 11.11 -8.12
C LEU A 26 1.49 10.40 -8.42
N ILE A 27 2.61 11.05 -8.11
CA ILE A 27 3.93 10.57 -8.56
C ILE A 27 4.83 10.02 -7.46
N ASP A 28 4.52 10.27 -6.20
CA ASP A 28 5.36 9.84 -5.09
C ASP A 28 5.29 8.32 -4.90
N GLN A 29 6.45 7.66 -4.78
CA GLN A 29 6.52 6.28 -4.27
C GLN A 29 5.60 5.32 -5.06
N ASP A 30 4.87 4.43 -4.38
CA ASP A 30 4.02 3.40 -5.01
C ASP A 30 2.85 4.00 -5.81
N TRP A 31 2.56 5.31 -5.71
CA TRP A 31 1.52 5.93 -6.54
C TRP A 31 1.79 5.81 -8.04
N GLY A 32 3.06 5.84 -8.46
CA GLY A 32 3.42 5.56 -9.84
C GLY A 32 3.12 4.13 -10.25
N LEU A 33 3.36 3.19 -9.33
CA LEU A 33 3.06 1.78 -9.55
C LEU A 33 1.55 1.55 -9.66
N HIS A 34 0.74 2.16 -8.79
CA HIS A 34 -0.72 2.13 -8.86
C HIS A 34 -1.26 2.73 -10.16
N PHE A 35 -0.67 3.84 -10.64
CA PHE A 35 -1.01 4.41 -11.94
C PHE A 35 -0.75 3.40 -13.07
N HIS A 36 0.41 2.78 -13.08
CA HIS A 36 0.79 1.79 -14.09
C HIS A 36 -0.14 0.55 -14.09
N HIS A 37 -0.46 0.02 -12.90
CA HIS A 37 -1.37 -1.11 -12.76
C HIS A 37 -2.79 -0.78 -13.19
N LEU A 38 -3.30 0.38 -12.78
CA LEU A 38 -4.60 0.89 -13.20
C LEU A 38 -4.68 1.04 -14.72
N LYS A 39 -3.63 1.54 -15.37
CA LYS A 39 -3.60 1.70 -16.83
C LYS A 39 -3.51 0.36 -17.56
N SER A 40 -2.75 -0.58 -17.03
CA SER A 40 -2.73 -1.96 -17.54
C SER A 40 -4.11 -2.60 -17.41
N LEU A 41 -4.77 -2.42 -16.27
CA LEU A 41 -6.09 -2.96 -15.99
C LEU A 41 -7.18 -2.33 -16.88
N GLU A 42 -7.12 -1.02 -17.09
CA GLU A 42 -8.00 -0.29 -18.01
C GLU A 42 -7.86 -0.83 -19.45
N ALA A 43 -6.64 -1.14 -19.88
CA ALA A 43 -6.39 -1.72 -21.20
C ALA A 43 -6.93 -3.15 -21.34
N PHE A 44 -6.70 -4.02 -20.35
CA PHE A 44 -7.25 -5.38 -20.33
C PHE A 44 -8.79 -5.35 -20.34
N TRP A 45 -9.39 -4.55 -19.47
CA TRP A 45 -10.84 -4.43 -19.38
C TRP A 45 -11.47 -3.99 -20.70
N ARG A 46 -10.85 -3.03 -21.40
CA ARG A 46 -11.34 -2.55 -22.72
C ARG A 46 -11.17 -3.57 -23.84
N GLN A 47 -10.16 -4.43 -23.76
CA GLN A 47 -9.84 -5.38 -24.83
C GLN A 47 -10.71 -6.62 -24.76
N ASP A 48 -10.85 -7.22 -23.58
CA ASP A 48 -11.47 -8.54 -23.42
C ASP A 48 -12.24 -8.71 -22.10
N PHE A 49 -12.50 -7.62 -21.37
CA PHE A 49 -13.09 -7.64 -20.03
C PHE A 49 -12.29 -8.46 -19.01
N SER A 50 -10.98 -8.64 -19.25
CA SER A 50 -10.08 -9.29 -18.31
C SER A 50 -9.57 -8.31 -17.25
N TRP A 51 -9.24 -8.86 -16.07
CA TRP A 51 -8.59 -8.13 -14.97
C TRP A 51 -7.08 -8.34 -14.90
N TYR A 52 -6.52 -9.11 -15.83
CA TYR A 52 -5.10 -9.43 -15.91
C TYR A 52 -4.72 -9.74 -17.36
N GLY A 53 -3.43 -9.73 -17.67
CA GLY A 53 -2.97 -10.03 -19.01
C GLY A 53 -1.48 -9.86 -19.21
N TYR A 54 -1.03 -10.00 -20.44
CA TYR A 54 0.34 -9.76 -20.85
C TYR A 54 0.57 -8.28 -21.13
N ASN A 55 1.51 -7.67 -20.41
CA ASN A 55 1.94 -6.30 -20.61
C ASN A 55 3.34 -6.27 -21.26
N PRO A 56 3.50 -5.81 -22.52
CA PRO A 56 4.79 -5.80 -23.22
C PRO A 56 5.69 -4.60 -22.90
N TRP A 57 5.23 -3.63 -22.11
CA TRP A 57 5.91 -2.33 -21.95
C TRP A 57 7.14 -2.35 -21.06
N PHE A 58 7.33 -3.39 -20.26
CA PHE A 58 8.46 -3.56 -19.34
C PHE A 58 9.05 -4.96 -19.49
N MET A 59 10.34 -5.11 -19.21
CA MET A 59 11.03 -6.41 -19.15
C MET A 59 10.88 -7.29 -20.41
N ALA A 60 10.59 -6.69 -21.57
CA ALA A 60 10.14 -7.38 -22.79
C ALA A 60 8.85 -8.22 -22.65
N GLY A 61 8.14 -8.02 -21.55
CA GLY A 61 6.78 -8.45 -21.30
C GLY A 61 6.63 -9.42 -20.14
N TYR A 62 5.53 -9.29 -19.40
CA TYR A 62 5.26 -10.11 -18.20
C TYR A 62 3.74 -10.25 -17.93
N PRO A 63 3.32 -11.24 -17.12
CA PRO A 63 1.96 -11.33 -16.61
C PRO A 63 1.67 -10.20 -15.61
N SER A 64 0.81 -9.27 -16.00
CA SER A 64 0.47 -8.08 -15.22
C SER A 64 -0.89 -8.22 -14.54
N ASN A 65 -1.03 -7.60 -13.37
CA ASN A 65 -2.24 -7.58 -12.53
C ASN A 65 -2.66 -8.97 -12.02
N THR A 66 -1.71 -9.90 -11.84
CA THR A 66 -1.97 -11.24 -11.30
C THR A 66 -1.70 -11.29 -9.80
N ILE A 67 -0.44 -11.14 -9.41
CA ILE A 67 0.06 -11.17 -8.02
C ILE A 67 0.53 -9.78 -7.55
N GLN A 68 0.54 -8.81 -8.45
CA GLN A 68 0.98 -7.46 -8.15
C GLN A 68 -0.20 -6.62 -7.67
N ASP A 69 0.13 -5.71 -6.76
CA ASP A 69 -0.80 -4.73 -6.21
C ASP A 69 -2.10 -5.33 -5.64
N LEU A 70 -1.99 -6.51 -5.01
CA LEU A 70 -3.09 -7.18 -4.31
C LEU A 70 -3.65 -6.35 -3.14
N SER A 71 -2.96 -5.26 -2.80
CA SER A 71 -3.25 -4.34 -1.72
C SER A 71 -4.19 -3.19 -2.09
N ILE A 72 -4.60 -3.00 -3.36
CA ILE A 72 -5.55 -1.91 -3.70
C ILE A 72 -6.62 -2.28 -4.74
N LYS A 73 -6.89 -3.58 -4.97
CA LYS A 73 -7.82 -4.05 -6.02
C LYS A 73 -9.20 -3.39 -5.97
N LEU A 74 -9.73 -3.11 -4.78
CA LEU A 74 -11.01 -2.41 -4.64
C LEU A 74 -10.96 -1.02 -5.30
N PHE A 75 -9.87 -0.28 -5.09
CA PHE A 75 -9.70 1.07 -5.63
C PHE A 75 -9.60 1.04 -7.14
N GLU A 76 -8.85 0.09 -7.71
CA GLU A 76 -8.71 -0.08 -9.16
C GLU A 76 -10.05 -0.42 -9.82
N PHE A 77 -10.78 -1.41 -9.29
CA PHE A 77 -12.07 -1.82 -9.87
C PHE A 77 -13.12 -0.72 -9.80
N LEU A 78 -13.23 -0.04 -8.65
CA LEU A 78 -14.16 1.09 -8.51
C LEU A 78 -13.74 2.25 -9.41
N ALA A 79 -12.45 2.54 -9.55
CA ALA A 79 -11.96 3.59 -10.44
C ALA A 79 -12.33 3.32 -11.90
N ILE A 80 -12.18 2.09 -12.38
CA ILE A 80 -12.58 1.71 -13.74
C ILE A 80 -14.10 1.75 -13.88
N ALA A 81 -14.86 1.16 -12.96
CA ALA A 81 -16.32 1.12 -13.03
C ALA A 81 -16.93 2.53 -13.05
N LEU A 82 -16.43 3.43 -12.19
CA LEU A 82 -16.89 4.81 -12.09
C LEU A 82 -16.38 5.71 -13.23
N SER A 83 -15.31 5.32 -13.94
CA SER A 83 -14.79 6.11 -15.08
C SER A 83 -15.78 6.27 -16.24
N THR A 84 -16.88 5.50 -16.22
CA THR A 84 -18.02 5.66 -17.12
C THR A 84 -18.85 6.93 -16.86
N ALA A 85 -18.71 7.56 -15.68
CA ALA A 85 -19.65 8.58 -15.18
C ALA A 85 -19.20 10.05 -15.33
N ALA A 86 -17.96 10.34 -15.76
CA ALA A 86 -17.46 11.64 -16.31
C ALA A 86 -15.95 11.84 -16.08
N LEU A 87 -15.40 11.29 -15.00
CA LEU A 87 -13.98 11.45 -14.64
C LEU A 87 -13.16 10.27 -15.15
N SER A 88 -11.86 10.50 -15.36
CA SER A 88 -10.92 9.43 -15.70
C SER A 88 -10.75 8.43 -14.55
N SER A 89 -10.26 7.22 -14.88
CA SER A 89 -9.89 6.20 -13.90
C SER A 89 -8.88 6.75 -12.86
N VAL A 90 -7.91 7.57 -13.29
CA VAL A 90 -6.90 8.19 -12.40
C VAL A 90 -7.54 9.15 -11.40
N GLN A 91 -8.47 9.98 -11.86
CA GLN A 91 -9.23 10.88 -10.99
C GLN A 91 -10.03 10.11 -9.94
N TRP A 92 -10.73 9.05 -10.36
CA TRP A 92 -11.49 8.23 -9.42
C TRP A 92 -10.60 7.50 -8.42
N LEU A 93 -9.43 7.00 -8.82
CA LEU A 93 -8.47 6.39 -7.89
C LEU A 93 -8.10 7.38 -6.76
N LYS A 94 -7.77 8.63 -7.11
CA LYS A 94 -7.46 9.69 -6.12
C LYS A 94 -8.64 10.02 -5.22
N ILE A 95 -9.83 10.16 -5.80
CA ILE A 95 -11.06 10.44 -5.04
C ILE A 95 -11.36 9.29 -4.08
N LEU A 96 -11.27 8.04 -4.52
CA LEU A 96 -11.52 6.86 -3.69
C LEU A 96 -10.50 6.74 -2.57
N ALA A 97 -9.22 7.00 -2.84
CA ALA A 97 -8.19 7.06 -1.82
C ALA A 97 -8.49 8.16 -0.77
N LEU A 98 -8.83 9.37 -1.22
CA LEU A 98 -9.23 10.47 -0.35
C LEU A 98 -10.45 10.12 0.49
N LEU A 99 -11.49 9.52 -0.11
CA LEU A 99 -12.69 9.07 0.59
C LEU A 99 -12.38 7.99 1.63
N SER A 100 -11.44 7.08 1.34
CA SER A 100 -11.02 6.06 2.29
C SER A 100 -10.38 6.68 3.53
N ALA A 101 -9.47 7.66 3.35
CA ALA A 101 -8.86 8.40 4.44
C ALA A 101 -9.91 9.23 5.19
N ALA A 102 -10.78 9.96 4.47
CA ALA A 102 -11.84 10.77 5.06
C ALA A 102 -12.85 9.93 5.87
N SER A 103 -13.03 8.66 5.54
CA SER A 103 -13.95 7.76 6.26
C SER A 103 -13.48 7.38 7.67
N VAL A 104 -12.22 7.62 8.03
CA VAL A 104 -11.60 7.21 9.31
C VAL A 104 -12.44 7.58 10.55
N PRO A 105 -12.88 8.84 10.75
CA PRO A 105 -13.68 9.20 11.92
C PRO A 105 -15.00 8.43 11.97
N TRP A 106 -15.62 8.16 10.82
CA TRP A 106 -16.89 7.46 10.72
C TRP A 106 -16.75 5.97 11.01
N LEU A 107 -15.74 5.30 10.46
CA LEU A 107 -15.48 3.88 10.73
C LEU A 107 -15.21 3.66 12.22
N MET A 108 -14.42 4.52 12.85
CA MET A 108 -14.15 4.48 14.28
C MET A 108 -15.40 4.75 15.12
N TYR A 109 -16.18 5.77 14.76
CA TYR A 109 -17.44 6.10 15.45
C TYR A 109 -18.44 4.93 15.37
N LEU A 110 -18.65 4.38 14.17
CA LEU A 110 -19.58 3.28 13.93
C LEU A 110 -19.11 2.00 14.63
N ALA A 111 -17.80 1.71 14.61
CA ALA A 111 -17.23 0.56 15.30
C ALA A 111 -17.49 0.62 16.81
N ALA A 112 -17.12 1.74 17.45
CA ALA A 112 -17.37 1.93 18.88
C ALA A 112 -18.87 1.93 19.22
N ARG A 113 -19.72 2.56 18.41
CA ARG A 113 -21.18 2.53 18.61
C ARG A 113 -21.75 1.12 18.50
N ASN A 114 -21.19 0.27 17.64
CA ASN A 114 -21.56 -1.13 17.54
C ASN A 114 -21.07 -1.95 18.74
N PHE A 115 -19.85 -1.74 19.23
CA PHE A 115 -19.34 -2.44 20.40
C PHE A 115 -20.11 -2.08 21.69
N PHE A 116 -20.43 -0.79 21.85
CA PHE A 116 -21.06 -0.27 23.08
C PHE A 116 -22.55 0.02 22.90
N TYR A 117 -23.23 -0.65 21.97
CA TYR A 117 -24.62 -0.31 21.61
C TYR A 117 -25.59 -0.29 22.81
N SER A 118 -25.35 -1.12 23.84
CA SER A 118 -26.14 -1.27 25.08
C SER A 118 -25.74 -0.28 26.17
N SER A 119 -24.62 0.40 26.02
CA SER A 119 -24.13 1.35 27.02
C SER A 119 -24.90 2.67 26.92
N GLU A 120 -25.25 3.25 28.05
CA GLU A 120 -25.82 4.62 28.10
C GLU A 120 -24.82 5.64 27.52
N SER A 121 -23.54 5.46 27.86
CA SER A 121 -22.41 6.28 27.40
C SER A 121 -21.92 5.96 25.98
N LYS A 122 -22.71 5.28 25.14
CA LYS A 122 -22.24 4.85 23.80
C LYS A 122 -21.84 6.00 22.88
N ASN A 123 -22.56 7.12 22.96
CA ASN A 123 -22.30 8.29 22.11
C ASN A 123 -20.98 8.99 22.47
N PRO A 124 -20.70 9.34 23.75
CA PRO A 124 -19.40 9.90 24.10
C PRO A 124 -18.25 8.92 23.83
N ILE A 125 -18.41 7.63 24.12
CA ILE A 125 -17.39 6.62 23.79
C ILE A 125 -17.11 6.60 22.28
N ALA A 126 -18.15 6.59 21.45
CA ALA A 126 -18.00 6.58 19.99
C ALA A 126 -17.36 7.87 19.46
N ALA A 127 -17.72 9.04 20.01
CA ALA A 127 -17.09 10.31 19.64
C ALA A 127 -15.61 10.34 20.05
N THR A 128 -15.26 9.82 21.23
CA THR A 128 -13.86 9.68 21.67
C THR A 128 -13.09 8.71 20.78
N ALA A 129 -13.67 7.57 20.39
CA ALA A 129 -13.04 6.63 19.45
C ALA A 129 -12.77 7.27 18.08
N ALA A 130 -13.74 8.04 17.56
CA ALA A 130 -13.57 8.80 16.32
C ALA A 130 -12.41 9.80 16.42
N LEU A 131 -12.35 10.57 17.52
CA LEU A 131 -11.29 11.53 17.76
C LEU A 131 -9.92 10.85 17.87
N LEU A 132 -9.80 9.82 18.71
CA LEU A 132 -8.54 9.11 18.92
C LEU A 132 -8.02 8.42 17.66
N GLY A 133 -8.88 7.72 16.92
CA GLY A 133 -8.49 7.06 15.67
C GLY A 133 -8.11 8.05 14.57
N THR A 134 -8.74 9.22 14.52
CA THR A 134 -8.37 10.26 13.55
C THR A 134 -7.05 10.93 13.95
N ILE A 135 -6.84 11.23 15.23
CA ILE A 135 -5.54 11.74 15.72
C ILE A 135 -4.45 10.72 15.44
N TYR A 136 -4.72 9.43 15.65
CA TYR A 136 -3.81 8.34 15.32
C TYR A 136 -3.44 8.33 13.83
N TRP A 137 -4.42 8.50 12.94
CA TRP A 137 -4.17 8.59 11.50
C TRP A 137 -3.15 9.69 11.17
N TRP A 138 -3.35 10.91 11.68
CA TRP A 138 -2.43 12.04 11.46
C TRP A 138 -1.07 11.86 12.13
N ASN A 139 -1.03 11.18 13.28
CA ASN A 139 0.14 11.04 14.14
C ASN A 139 0.91 9.74 13.98
N SER A 140 0.56 8.88 13.03
CA SER A 140 1.26 7.61 12.91
C SER A 140 1.32 7.07 11.49
N LEU A 141 1.71 5.80 11.40
CA LEU A 141 1.93 5.04 10.19
C LEU A 141 0.76 5.07 9.17
N PRO A 142 -0.53 5.18 9.53
CA PRO A 142 -1.60 5.24 8.53
C PRO A 142 -1.47 6.39 7.52
N ARG A 143 -0.98 7.57 7.96
CA ARG A 143 -0.73 8.70 7.05
C ARG A 143 0.51 8.48 6.20
N GLU A 144 1.57 7.93 6.77
CA GLU A 144 2.77 7.61 6.01
C GLU A 144 2.48 6.55 4.95
N MET A 145 1.71 5.52 5.30
CA MET A 145 1.18 4.54 4.33
C MET A 145 0.38 5.20 3.22
N PHE A 146 -0.45 6.19 3.54
CA PHE A 146 -1.17 6.95 2.52
C PHE A 146 -0.21 7.72 1.60
N PHE A 147 0.84 8.33 2.15
CA PHE A 147 1.88 9.00 1.36
C PHE A 147 2.64 8.02 0.45
N TYR A 148 3.03 6.85 0.98
CA TYR A 148 3.74 5.83 0.22
C TYR A 148 2.91 5.16 -0.88
N GLY A 149 1.57 5.28 -0.84
CA GLY A 149 0.66 4.57 -1.76
C GLY A 149 0.03 3.31 -1.16
N MET A 150 0.46 2.85 0.02
CA MET A 150 -0.10 1.70 0.75
C MET A 150 -1.52 1.95 1.36
N ILE A 151 -2.40 2.58 0.60
CA ILE A 151 -3.74 3.03 1.01
C ILE A 151 -4.65 1.87 1.44
N GLY A 152 -4.55 0.71 0.78
CA GLY A 152 -5.50 -0.37 1.04
C GLY A 152 -5.24 -1.12 2.35
N PHE A 153 -3.99 -1.27 2.80
CA PHE A 153 -3.73 -1.83 4.15
C PHE A 153 -4.27 -0.91 5.25
N SER A 154 -4.05 0.40 5.11
CA SER A 154 -4.56 1.41 6.03
C SER A 154 -6.10 1.36 6.08
N ALA A 155 -6.75 1.45 4.92
CA ALA A 155 -8.22 1.36 4.81
C ALA A 155 -8.78 0.03 5.36
N ALA A 156 -8.13 -1.10 5.02
CA ALA A 156 -8.51 -2.42 5.51
C ALA A 156 -8.41 -2.53 7.03
N SER A 157 -7.47 -1.84 7.68
CA SER A 157 -7.32 -1.86 9.14
C SER A 157 -8.51 -1.22 9.85
N TYR A 158 -8.97 -0.05 9.38
CA TYR A 158 -10.18 0.60 9.91
C TYR A 158 -11.45 -0.18 9.55
N ALA A 159 -11.54 -0.69 8.32
CA ALA A 159 -12.68 -1.51 7.88
C ALA A 159 -12.77 -2.82 8.65
N ALA A 160 -11.65 -3.48 8.96
CA ALA A 160 -11.60 -4.71 9.76
C ALA A 160 -12.11 -4.46 11.19
N LEU A 161 -11.71 -3.35 11.84
CA LEU A 161 -12.24 -2.98 13.15
C LEU A 161 -13.77 -2.80 13.10
N TRP A 162 -14.28 -2.13 12.06
CA TRP A 162 -15.71 -2.01 11.83
C TRP A 162 -16.38 -3.37 11.58
N GLY A 163 -15.78 -4.25 10.78
CA GLY A 163 -16.24 -5.61 10.55
C GLY A 163 -16.33 -6.46 11.82
N VAL A 164 -15.31 -6.39 12.69
CA VAL A 164 -15.32 -7.04 14.00
C VAL A 164 -16.45 -6.48 14.88
N SER A 165 -16.71 -5.18 14.82
CA SER A 165 -17.84 -4.57 15.54
C SER A 165 -19.21 -5.01 15.04
N LEU A 166 -19.37 -5.17 13.72
CA LEU A 166 -20.60 -5.68 13.11
C LEU A 166 -20.81 -7.13 13.52
N PHE A 167 -19.76 -7.95 13.46
CA PHE A 167 -19.80 -9.33 13.92
C PHE A 167 -20.22 -9.41 15.39
N TYR A 168 -19.59 -8.66 16.28
CA TYR A 168 -19.96 -8.60 17.70
C TYR A 168 -21.44 -8.24 17.90
N ARG A 169 -21.95 -7.27 17.15
CA ARG A 169 -23.36 -6.85 17.22
C ARG A 169 -24.33 -7.90 16.66
N LEU A 170 -23.96 -8.61 15.58
CA LEU A 170 -24.73 -9.73 15.07
C LEU A 170 -24.80 -10.87 16.09
N ALA A 171 -23.64 -11.23 16.66
CA ALA A 171 -23.47 -12.35 17.58
C ALA A 171 -24.20 -12.15 18.91
N THR A 172 -24.28 -10.91 19.41
CA THR A 172 -24.84 -10.64 20.74
C THR A 172 -26.30 -10.21 20.74
N GLN A 173 -26.85 -9.73 19.61
CA GLN A 173 -28.15 -9.04 19.64
C GLN A 173 -29.10 -9.27 18.49
N ALA A 174 -28.63 -9.44 17.25
CA ALA A 174 -29.46 -9.07 16.11
C ALA A 174 -30.64 -10.05 15.91
N PRO A 175 -31.89 -9.67 16.27
CA PRO A 175 -33.00 -10.64 16.35
C PRO A 175 -33.71 -10.83 15.01
N SER A 176 -33.53 -9.91 14.06
CA SER A 176 -34.07 -9.95 12.70
C SER A 176 -33.09 -9.38 11.68
N TRP A 177 -33.28 -9.70 10.40
CA TRP A 177 -32.42 -9.21 9.31
C TRP A 177 -32.58 -7.69 9.20
N GLY A 178 -31.49 -6.98 8.92
CA GLY A 178 -31.50 -5.51 8.90
C GLY A 178 -30.16 -4.90 8.53
N SER A 179 -29.99 -3.61 8.81
CA SER A 179 -28.82 -2.83 8.39
C SER A 179 -27.47 -3.39 8.83
N ILE A 180 -27.39 -4.07 9.99
CA ILE A 180 -26.15 -4.71 10.45
C ILE A 180 -25.78 -5.92 9.59
N HIS A 181 -26.76 -6.67 9.09
CA HIS A 181 -26.51 -7.80 8.18
C HIS A 181 -26.04 -7.29 6.83
N ALA A 182 -26.73 -6.28 6.28
CA ALA A 182 -26.33 -5.63 5.05
C ALA A 182 -24.92 -5.05 5.16
N GLY A 183 -24.63 -4.34 6.27
CA GLY A 183 -23.29 -3.82 6.56
C GLY A 183 -22.23 -4.91 6.64
N PHE A 184 -22.54 -6.07 7.24
CA PHE A 184 -21.62 -7.20 7.32
C PHE A 184 -21.36 -7.87 5.96
N VAL A 185 -22.40 -8.00 5.12
CA VAL A 185 -22.24 -8.49 3.73
C VAL A 185 -21.39 -7.52 2.92
N VAL A 186 -21.63 -6.21 3.03
CA VAL A 186 -20.80 -5.18 2.39
C VAL A 186 -19.36 -5.27 2.87
N PHE A 187 -19.13 -5.39 4.19
CA PHE A 187 -17.80 -5.61 4.75
C PHE A 187 -17.13 -6.85 4.13
N ALA A 188 -17.82 -7.99 4.11
CA ALA A 188 -17.27 -9.23 3.56
C ALA A 188 -16.91 -9.10 2.07
N LEU A 189 -17.73 -8.39 1.29
CA LEU A 189 -17.48 -8.11 -0.12
C LEU A 189 -16.21 -7.27 -0.34
N VAL A 190 -16.00 -6.23 0.46
CA VAL A 190 -14.95 -5.23 0.22
C VAL A 190 -13.63 -5.51 0.93
N ILE A 191 -13.61 -6.34 1.97
CA ILE A 191 -12.43 -6.47 2.84
C ILE A 191 -11.23 -7.16 2.17
N LEU A 192 -11.47 -8.19 1.33
CA LEU A 192 -10.42 -8.86 0.56
C LEU A 192 -9.80 -7.97 -0.53
N PRO A 193 -10.58 -7.28 -1.38
CA PRO A 193 -10.01 -6.42 -2.42
C PRO A 193 -9.45 -5.11 -1.84
N LEU A 194 -9.82 -4.73 -0.60
CA LEU A 194 -9.11 -3.68 0.14
C LEU A 194 -7.70 -4.11 0.49
N HIS A 195 -7.53 -5.33 1.04
CA HIS A 195 -6.21 -5.89 1.30
C HIS A 195 -6.31 -7.39 1.59
N ILE A 196 -5.47 -8.21 0.95
CA ILE A 196 -5.49 -9.68 1.10
C ILE A 196 -5.20 -10.17 2.52
N GLN A 197 -4.44 -9.40 3.31
CA GLN A 197 -4.10 -9.75 4.70
C GLN A 197 -5.11 -9.31 5.75
N SER A 198 -6.19 -8.64 5.35
CA SER A 198 -7.26 -8.24 6.26
C SER A 198 -7.88 -9.39 7.09
N PRO A 199 -7.92 -10.67 6.64
CA PRO A 199 -8.39 -11.76 7.49
C PRO A 199 -7.56 -11.96 8.76
N ALA A 200 -6.26 -11.65 8.74
CA ALA A 200 -5.40 -11.73 9.92
C ALA A 200 -5.78 -10.68 10.99
N ILE A 201 -6.45 -9.59 10.59
CA ILE A 201 -6.96 -8.57 11.52
C ILE A 201 -8.35 -8.99 12.06
N PHE A 202 -9.20 -9.53 11.19
CA PHE A 202 -10.59 -9.82 11.50
C PHE A 202 -10.80 -11.15 12.26
N LEU A 203 -10.16 -12.24 11.84
CA LEU A 203 -10.46 -13.59 12.35
C LEU A 203 -10.08 -13.82 13.82
N PRO A 204 -8.91 -13.39 14.33
CA PRO A 204 -8.53 -13.67 15.72
C PRO A 204 -9.55 -13.19 16.78
N PRO A 205 -10.04 -11.93 16.77
CA PRO A 205 -11.08 -11.52 17.72
C PRO A 205 -12.41 -12.25 17.54
N VAL A 206 -12.77 -12.60 16.31
CA VAL A 206 -13.99 -13.35 16.01
C VAL A 206 -13.93 -14.75 16.64
N ILE A 207 -12.81 -15.45 16.44
CA ILE A 207 -12.55 -16.77 17.03
C ILE A 207 -12.54 -16.65 18.56
N ALA A 208 -11.91 -15.62 19.12
CA ALA A 208 -11.87 -15.38 20.55
C ALA A 208 -13.27 -15.19 21.16
N LEU A 209 -14.15 -14.44 20.49
CA LEU A 209 -15.53 -14.26 20.95
C LEU A 209 -16.30 -15.57 20.92
N ILE A 210 -16.17 -16.35 19.84
CA ILE A 210 -16.84 -17.66 19.72
C ILE A 210 -16.34 -18.61 20.82
N ALA A 211 -15.03 -18.62 21.09
CA ALA A 211 -14.45 -19.46 22.14
C ALA A 211 -14.87 -19.01 23.55
N ALA A 212 -14.90 -17.71 23.82
CA ALA A 212 -15.27 -17.16 25.13
C ALA A 212 -16.77 -17.24 25.41
N ALA A 213 -17.61 -17.17 24.37
CA ALA A 213 -19.05 -17.21 24.48
C ALA A 213 -19.68 -18.11 23.40
N PRO A 214 -19.51 -19.44 23.45
CA PRO A 214 -20.00 -20.36 22.40
C PRO A 214 -21.50 -20.24 22.11
N ARG A 215 -22.29 -19.81 23.10
CA ARG A 215 -23.73 -19.50 22.99
C ARG A 215 -24.07 -18.47 21.90
N VAL A 216 -23.12 -17.65 21.46
CA VAL A 216 -23.36 -16.68 20.37
C VAL A 216 -23.48 -17.34 18.99
N VAL A 217 -23.01 -18.60 18.86
CA VAL A 217 -23.12 -19.36 17.62
C VAL A 217 -24.53 -19.90 17.45
N THR A 218 -25.34 -19.15 16.72
CA THR A 218 -26.69 -19.56 16.33
C THR A 218 -26.69 -20.05 14.88
N ALA A 219 -27.65 -20.92 14.51
CA ALA A 219 -27.82 -21.35 13.12
C ALA A 219 -27.92 -20.15 12.15
N ARG A 220 -28.56 -19.07 12.62
CA ARG A 220 -28.69 -17.84 11.85
C ARG A 220 -27.36 -17.11 11.66
N LEU A 221 -26.56 -16.95 12.71
CA LEU A 221 -25.22 -16.38 12.59
C LEU A 221 -24.38 -17.22 11.60
N THR A 222 -24.41 -18.54 11.73
CA THR A 222 -23.72 -19.45 10.81
C THR A 222 -24.17 -19.28 9.36
N LEU A 223 -25.49 -19.17 9.11
CA LEU A 223 -26.03 -18.91 7.77
C LEU A 223 -25.60 -17.54 7.23
N THR A 224 -25.63 -16.49 8.06
CA THR A 224 -25.15 -15.15 7.66
C THR A 224 -23.67 -15.16 7.32
N LEU A 225 -22.83 -15.82 8.12
CA LEU A 225 -21.40 -15.97 7.83
C LEU A 225 -21.17 -16.75 6.55
N GLY A 226 -21.82 -17.91 6.40
CA GLY A 226 -21.70 -18.75 5.19
C GLY A 226 -22.13 -18.00 3.94
N ALA A 227 -23.25 -17.29 3.98
CA ALA A 227 -23.72 -16.47 2.86
C ALA A 227 -22.75 -15.33 2.55
N ALA A 228 -22.29 -14.59 3.56
CA ALA A 228 -21.33 -13.49 3.37
C ALA A 228 -20.00 -13.98 2.79
N THR A 229 -19.48 -15.13 3.26
CA THR A 229 -18.28 -15.76 2.71
C THR A 229 -18.48 -16.22 1.27
N ALA A 230 -19.59 -16.90 0.96
CA ALA A 230 -19.88 -17.35 -0.40
C ALA A 230 -19.99 -16.18 -1.38
N VAL A 231 -20.71 -15.13 -0.99
CA VAL A 231 -20.86 -13.90 -1.77
C VAL A 231 -19.51 -13.19 -1.95
N SER A 232 -18.70 -13.11 -0.89
CA SER A 232 -17.35 -12.52 -0.96
C SER A 232 -16.44 -13.29 -1.92
N LEU A 233 -16.37 -14.62 -1.81
CA LEU A 233 -15.52 -15.45 -2.67
C LEU A 233 -15.98 -15.39 -4.12
N PHE A 234 -17.29 -15.42 -4.38
CA PHE A 234 -17.82 -15.30 -5.73
C PHE A 234 -17.52 -13.93 -6.35
N ALA A 235 -17.77 -12.85 -5.62
CA ALA A 235 -17.51 -11.49 -6.12
C ALA A 235 -16.02 -11.21 -6.35
N ASN A 236 -15.14 -11.83 -5.57
CA ASN A 236 -13.70 -11.65 -5.65
C ASN A 236 -12.98 -12.70 -6.50
N SER A 237 -13.66 -13.75 -6.96
CA SER A 237 -13.05 -14.80 -7.79
C SER A 237 -12.38 -14.27 -9.07
N PRO A 238 -12.86 -13.21 -9.75
CA PRO A 238 -12.23 -12.74 -11.00
C PRO A 238 -10.77 -12.29 -10.84
N TRP A 239 -10.37 -11.83 -9.65
CA TRP A 239 -8.98 -11.43 -9.36
C TRP A 239 -8.26 -12.40 -8.42
N LEU A 240 -8.99 -13.06 -7.52
CA LEU A 240 -8.40 -14.08 -6.65
C LEU A 240 -7.93 -15.30 -7.44
N ALA A 241 -8.70 -15.75 -8.44
CA ALA A 241 -8.34 -16.91 -9.24
C ALA A 241 -6.98 -16.73 -9.95
N PRO A 242 -6.71 -15.64 -10.69
CA PRO A 242 -5.39 -15.42 -11.26
C PRO A 242 -4.32 -15.21 -10.18
N ALA A 243 -4.59 -14.49 -9.09
CA ALA A 243 -3.61 -14.34 -8.01
C ALA A 243 -3.17 -15.69 -7.41
N VAL A 244 -4.10 -16.65 -7.29
CA VAL A 244 -3.81 -18.02 -6.85
C VAL A 244 -3.08 -18.80 -7.94
N ALA A 245 -3.53 -18.73 -9.19
CA ALA A 245 -2.93 -19.45 -10.31
C ALA A 245 -1.46 -19.05 -10.56
N TYR A 246 -1.14 -17.78 -10.34
CA TYR A 246 0.22 -17.23 -10.48
C TYR A 246 0.97 -17.13 -9.15
N ARG A 247 0.48 -17.75 -8.06
CA ARG A 247 1.10 -17.63 -6.72
C ARG A 247 2.55 -18.13 -6.67
N ALA A 248 2.90 -19.10 -7.53
CA ALA A 248 4.25 -19.63 -7.66
C ALA A 248 5.24 -18.62 -8.24
N ASP A 249 4.74 -17.53 -8.84
CA ASP A 249 5.53 -16.50 -9.48
C ASP A 249 5.89 -15.37 -8.51
N ASP A 250 5.26 -15.33 -7.34
CA ASP A 250 5.53 -14.34 -6.31
C ASP A 250 6.81 -14.66 -5.54
N ILE A 251 7.77 -13.74 -5.68
CA ILE A 251 9.08 -13.76 -5.01
C ILE A 251 9.18 -12.74 -3.86
N SER A 252 8.06 -12.20 -3.35
CA SER A 252 8.04 -11.23 -2.25
C SER A 252 8.86 -11.68 -1.03
N GLY A 253 8.87 -12.98 -0.71
CA GLY A 253 9.70 -13.50 0.39
C GLY A 253 11.21 -13.36 0.16
N GLN A 254 11.67 -13.42 -1.10
CA GLN A 254 13.07 -13.15 -1.43
C GLN A 254 13.38 -11.66 -1.34
N ILE A 255 12.47 -10.81 -1.83
CA ILE A 255 12.61 -9.34 -1.79
C ILE A 255 12.67 -8.83 -0.35
N VAL A 256 11.77 -9.28 0.53
CA VAL A 256 11.76 -8.84 1.94
C VAL A 256 13.04 -9.24 2.68
N ARG A 257 13.70 -10.33 2.27
CA ARG A 257 15.01 -10.71 2.83
C ARG A 257 16.15 -9.83 2.33
N GLN A 258 16.05 -9.29 1.12
CA GLN A 258 17.02 -8.33 0.58
C GLN A 258 16.81 -6.93 1.18
N LEU A 259 15.54 -6.53 1.33
CA LEU A 259 15.14 -5.23 1.85
C LEU A 259 14.01 -5.43 2.88
N PRO A 260 14.33 -5.49 4.19
CA PRO A 260 13.35 -5.75 5.24
C PRO A 260 12.44 -4.53 5.50
N LEU A 261 11.55 -4.27 4.54
CA LEU A 261 10.48 -3.29 4.63
C LEU A 261 9.47 -3.75 5.67
N PHE A 262 9.20 -2.93 6.69
CA PHE A 262 8.24 -3.25 7.77
C PHE A 262 8.46 -4.64 8.42
N ALA A 263 9.69 -5.13 8.40
CA ALA A 263 10.09 -6.36 9.08
C ALA A 263 11.28 -6.05 9.99
N SER A 264 11.29 -6.66 11.17
CA SER A 264 12.43 -6.56 12.09
C SER A 264 12.62 -7.86 12.82
N SER A 265 13.83 -8.40 12.73
CA SER A 265 14.25 -9.59 13.47
C SER A 265 14.75 -9.27 14.89
N ASP A 266 14.70 -8.02 15.31
CA ASP A 266 15.10 -7.60 16.66
C ASP A 266 13.95 -7.85 17.67
N PRO A 267 14.12 -8.72 18.68
CA PRO A 267 13.07 -8.99 19.67
C PRO A 267 12.75 -7.76 20.56
N LEU A 268 13.62 -6.76 20.59
CA LEU A 268 13.41 -5.50 21.30
C LEU A 268 12.78 -4.41 20.43
N THR A 269 12.32 -4.75 19.21
CA THR A 269 11.69 -3.77 18.30
C THR A 269 10.53 -3.04 18.97
N PHE A 270 9.71 -3.72 19.78
CA PHE A 270 8.60 -3.05 20.49
C PHE A 270 9.11 -2.00 21.50
N VAL A 271 10.19 -2.29 22.23
CA VAL A 271 10.81 -1.35 23.17
C VAL A 271 11.36 -0.15 22.39
N LYS A 272 12.05 -0.40 21.28
CA LYS A 272 12.60 0.66 20.43
C LYS A 272 11.49 1.51 19.81
N ASP A 273 10.40 0.89 19.36
CA ASP A 273 9.26 1.56 18.73
C ASP A 273 8.53 2.49 19.72
N TYR A 274 8.37 2.11 21.00
CA TYR A 274 7.70 2.96 22.01
C TYR A 274 8.62 3.88 22.81
N LEU A 275 9.85 3.46 23.09
CA LEU A 275 10.76 4.14 24.04
C LEU A 275 12.09 4.57 23.42
N GLY A 276 12.46 4.03 22.25
CA GLY A 276 13.73 4.34 21.59
C GLY A 276 13.80 5.77 21.04
N PRO A 277 15.01 6.28 20.74
CA PRO A 277 15.18 7.60 20.12
C PRO A 277 14.81 7.61 18.63
N GLY A 278 14.93 6.48 17.93
CA GLY A 278 14.52 6.33 16.52
C GLY A 278 13.22 5.53 16.39
N GLY A 279 12.40 5.84 15.41
CA GLY A 279 11.27 5.00 15.00
C GLY A 279 11.70 4.02 13.89
N TYR A 280 11.13 2.83 13.89
CA TYR A 280 11.21 1.94 12.72
C TYR A 280 10.23 2.45 11.67
N TRP A 281 10.74 2.79 10.47
CA TRP A 281 9.94 3.20 9.31
C TRP A 281 9.01 4.38 9.60
N THR A 282 9.57 5.48 10.11
CA THR A 282 8.85 6.75 10.30
C THR A 282 9.69 7.88 9.76
N PHE A 283 9.07 8.88 9.15
CA PHE A 283 9.76 10.11 8.73
C PHE A 283 10.04 11.05 9.91
N ARG A 284 9.75 10.61 11.14
CA ARG A 284 9.61 11.45 12.32
C ARG A 284 10.69 11.04 13.32
N PRO A 285 11.79 11.81 13.41
CA PRO A 285 12.95 11.41 14.21
C PRO A 285 12.77 11.67 15.72
N PHE A 286 11.61 12.14 16.18
CA PHE A 286 11.41 12.63 17.53
C PHE A 286 10.56 11.69 18.40
N VAL A 287 10.96 11.55 19.67
CA VAL A 287 10.20 10.82 20.71
C VAL A 287 8.77 11.35 20.88
N ALA A 288 8.50 12.60 20.50
CA ALA A 288 7.17 13.19 20.52
C ALA A 288 6.15 12.42 19.67
N GLU A 289 6.57 11.81 18.55
CA GLU A 289 5.72 10.94 17.72
C GLU A 289 5.10 9.80 18.54
N LYS A 290 5.88 9.27 19.48
CA LYS A 290 5.52 8.08 20.26
C LYS A 290 4.59 8.40 21.43
N GLY A 291 4.55 9.67 21.87
CA GLY A 291 3.80 10.09 23.05
C GLY A 291 2.31 9.77 22.95
N PHE A 292 1.69 10.01 21.79
CA PHE A 292 0.27 9.68 21.58
C PHE A 292 0.04 8.16 21.56
N ARG A 293 0.91 7.39 20.90
CA ARG A 293 0.82 5.92 20.88
C ARG A 293 1.01 5.31 22.26
N LEU A 294 1.94 5.84 23.06
CA LEU A 294 2.13 5.42 24.45
C LEU A 294 0.89 5.71 25.30
N ALA A 295 0.25 6.87 25.10
CA ALA A 295 -1.03 7.19 25.73
C ALA A 295 -2.13 6.20 25.32
N LEU A 296 -2.21 5.84 24.02
CA LEU A 296 -3.14 4.81 23.54
C LEU A 296 -2.86 3.44 24.17
N LEU A 297 -1.59 3.04 24.28
CA LEU A 297 -1.19 1.79 24.92
C LEU A 297 -1.65 1.74 26.38
N LEU A 298 -1.35 2.79 27.16
CA LEU A 298 -1.69 2.87 28.57
C LEU A 298 -3.21 2.94 28.79
N LEU A 299 -3.90 3.87 28.14
CA LEU A 299 -5.34 4.07 28.30
C LEU A 299 -6.14 2.92 27.69
N GLY A 300 -5.68 2.38 26.55
CA GLY A 300 -6.27 1.23 25.88
C GLY A 300 -6.22 -0.01 26.75
N SER A 301 -5.05 -0.33 27.30
CA SER A 301 -4.88 -1.48 28.19
C SER A 301 -5.70 -1.33 29.47
N LEU A 302 -5.74 -0.13 30.07
CA LEU A 302 -6.57 0.15 31.24
C LEU A 302 -8.06 -0.01 30.93
N GLY A 303 -8.53 0.53 29.81
CA GLY A 303 -9.93 0.43 29.38
C GLY A 303 -10.36 -1.01 29.06
N ILE A 304 -9.51 -1.78 28.37
CA ILE A 304 -9.72 -3.21 28.12
C ILE A 304 -9.77 -3.97 29.46
N GLY A 305 -8.86 -3.70 30.39
CA GLY A 305 -8.88 -4.28 31.73
C GLY A 305 -10.16 -3.97 32.52
N GLN A 306 -10.69 -2.74 32.37
CA GLN A 306 -11.98 -2.36 32.95
C GLN A 306 -13.16 -3.11 32.30
N LEU A 307 -13.13 -3.33 30.97
CA LEU A 307 -14.15 -4.12 30.27
C LEU A 307 -14.19 -5.56 30.77
N ILE A 308 -13.02 -6.20 30.90
CA ILE A 308 -12.90 -7.58 31.39
C ILE A 308 -13.49 -7.74 32.80
N ARG A 309 -13.37 -6.71 33.64
CA ARG A 309 -13.90 -6.69 35.03
C ARG A 309 -15.35 -6.21 35.14
N SER A 310 -16.02 -5.96 34.02
CA SER A 310 -17.40 -5.43 33.98
C SER A 310 -18.40 -6.47 33.45
N ASP A 311 -19.66 -6.05 33.33
CA ASP A 311 -20.73 -6.77 32.63
C ASP A 311 -20.41 -7.03 31.14
N LYS A 312 -19.42 -6.33 30.58
CA LYS A 312 -18.99 -6.41 29.18
C LYS A 312 -17.72 -7.27 29.00
N ARG A 313 -17.55 -8.30 29.84
CA ARG A 313 -16.37 -9.18 29.85
C ARG A 313 -16.06 -9.78 28.47
N ASP A 314 -17.07 -10.26 27.76
CA ASP A 314 -16.92 -10.90 26.45
C ASP A 314 -16.29 -9.94 25.42
N LEU A 315 -16.72 -8.68 25.42
CA LEU A 315 -16.10 -7.61 24.61
C LEU A 315 -14.67 -7.32 25.06
N GLY A 316 -14.42 -7.27 26.37
CA GLY A 316 -13.08 -7.08 26.91
C GLY A 316 -12.10 -8.17 26.46
N LEU A 317 -12.53 -9.44 26.49
CA LEU A 317 -11.74 -10.58 26.01
C LEU A 317 -11.50 -10.55 24.50
N LEU A 318 -12.50 -10.15 23.72
CA LEU A 318 -12.39 -9.94 22.27
C LEU A 318 -11.30 -8.90 21.96
N LEU A 319 -11.38 -7.71 22.57
CA LEU A 319 -10.40 -6.64 22.34
C LEU A 319 -9.00 -7.01 22.84
N ALA A 320 -8.89 -7.65 24.01
CA ALA A 320 -7.62 -8.12 24.54
C ALA A 320 -6.95 -9.13 23.59
N THR A 321 -7.73 -10.09 23.06
CA THR A 321 -7.20 -11.10 22.14
C THR A 321 -6.77 -10.47 20.81
N ALA A 322 -7.56 -9.54 20.26
CA ALA A 322 -7.17 -8.77 19.08
C ALA A 322 -5.83 -8.05 19.30
N SER A 323 -5.74 -7.28 20.40
CA SER A 323 -4.55 -6.51 20.71
C SER A 323 -3.32 -7.39 20.96
N MET A 324 -3.46 -8.49 21.71
CA MET A 324 -2.36 -9.43 21.95
C MET A 324 -1.89 -10.14 20.68
N PHE A 325 -2.82 -10.63 19.85
CA PHE A 325 -2.47 -11.27 18.59
C PHE A 325 -1.77 -10.30 17.64
N LEU A 326 -2.33 -9.10 17.44
CA LEU A 326 -1.76 -8.10 16.54
C LEU A 326 -0.43 -7.56 17.07
N PHE A 327 -0.26 -7.44 18.39
CA PHE A 327 1.04 -7.14 19.00
C PHE A 327 2.07 -8.23 18.71
N ALA A 328 1.69 -9.50 18.92
CA ALA A 328 2.57 -10.64 18.65
C ALA A 328 2.96 -10.71 17.18
N LEU A 329 1.99 -10.55 16.29
CA LEU A 329 2.22 -10.50 14.85
C LEU A 329 3.11 -9.32 14.47
N ALA A 330 2.83 -8.11 14.96
CA ALA A 330 3.55 -6.91 14.57
C ALA A 330 5.03 -6.94 14.96
N TYR A 331 5.34 -7.37 16.19
CA TYR A 331 6.70 -7.27 16.73
C TYR A 331 7.50 -8.57 16.69
N PHE A 332 6.84 -9.72 16.56
CA PHE A 332 7.52 -11.02 16.52
C PHE A 332 7.21 -11.83 15.25
N GLY A 333 6.28 -11.37 14.40
CA GLY A 333 5.93 -12.08 13.17
C GLY A 333 7.10 -12.26 12.22
N ALA A 334 8.04 -11.31 12.17
CA ALA A 334 9.22 -11.39 11.31
C ALA A 334 10.24 -12.45 11.78
N LEU A 335 10.09 -12.99 13.00
CA LEU A 335 10.87 -14.14 13.47
C LEU A 335 10.35 -15.47 12.93
N ILE A 336 9.19 -15.47 12.27
CA ILE A 336 8.52 -16.65 11.73
C ILE A 336 8.64 -16.59 10.19
N PRO A 337 9.44 -17.45 9.55
CA PRO A 337 9.75 -17.36 8.11
C PRO A 337 8.57 -17.30 7.12
N PRO A 338 7.40 -17.92 7.35
CA PRO A 338 6.25 -17.70 6.44
C PRO A 338 5.55 -16.35 6.64
N ILE A 339 5.82 -15.65 7.74
CA ILE A 339 5.17 -14.41 8.15
C ILE A 339 6.09 -13.20 7.90
N ASP A 340 7.41 -13.36 7.77
CA ASP A 340 8.34 -12.25 7.49
C ASP A 340 7.95 -11.46 6.23
N SER A 341 7.57 -12.15 5.16
CA SER A 341 7.12 -11.62 3.88
C SER A 341 5.80 -10.86 3.99
N TRP A 342 5.08 -10.98 5.11
CA TRP A 342 3.84 -10.25 5.36
C TRP A 342 4.09 -8.84 5.86
N GLN A 343 5.35 -8.44 6.03
CA GLN A 343 5.76 -7.12 6.49
C GLN A 343 5.19 -6.78 7.88
N PRO A 344 5.41 -7.61 8.92
CA PRO A 344 4.53 -7.67 10.07
C PRO A 344 4.38 -6.37 10.86
N LEU A 345 5.37 -5.48 10.87
CA LEU A 345 5.30 -4.22 11.61
C LEU A 345 4.10 -3.35 11.20
N ARG A 346 3.55 -3.51 9.98
CA ARG A 346 2.33 -2.80 9.58
C ARG A 346 1.11 -3.15 10.43
N PHE A 347 1.06 -4.35 11.02
CA PHE A 347 -0.01 -4.76 11.94
C PHE A 347 -0.04 -3.95 13.26
N LYS A 348 0.94 -3.08 13.50
CA LYS A 348 0.85 -2.06 14.57
C LYS A 348 -0.32 -1.09 14.35
N VAL A 349 -0.71 -0.86 13.09
CA VAL A 349 -1.87 -0.02 12.74
C VAL A 349 -3.16 -0.56 13.34
N PRO A 350 -3.66 -1.74 12.97
CA PRO A 350 -4.88 -2.28 13.57
C PRO A 350 -4.73 -2.50 15.08
N TYR A 351 -3.55 -2.88 15.57
CA TYR A 351 -3.28 -3.00 17.01
C TYR A 351 -3.60 -1.70 17.78
N ASP A 352 -3.05 -0.57 17.35
CA ASP A 352 -3.27 0.74 17.98
C ASP A 352 -4.75 1.17 17.83
N LEU A 353 -5.45 0.77 16.76
CA LEU A 353 -6.90 1.03 16.60
C LEU A 353 -7.76 0.27 17.60
N PHE A 354 -7.45 -1.00 17.87
CA PHE A 354 -8.13 -1.76 18.93
C PHE A 354 -7.87 -1.15 20.32
N LEU A 355 -6.63 -0.70 20.58
CA LEU A 355 -6.31 0.06 21.79
C LEU A 355 -7.08 1.38 21.89
N ALA A 356 -7.27 2.09 20.78
CA ALA A 356 -8.06 3.33 20.76
C ALA A 356 -9.53 3.08 21.14
N VAL A 357 -10.12 1.95 20.75
CA VAL A 357 -11.45 1.54 21.22
C VAL A 357 -11.44 1.29 22.72
N GLY A 358 -10.46 0.55 23.24
CA GLY A 358 -10.28 0.35 24.68
C GLY A 358 -10.16 1.68 25.45
N ALA A 359 -9.32 2.59 24.94
CA ALA A 359 -9.06 3.90 25.54
C ALA A 359 -10.33 4.76 25.55
N SER A 360 -11.12 4.72 24.48
CA SER A 360 -12.39 5.44 24.38
C SER A 360 -13.40 5.01 25.46
N PHE A 361 -13.45 3.71 25.79
CA PHE A 361 -14.27 3.20 26.89
C PHE A 361 -13.77 3.69 28.25
N GLY A 362 -12.45 3.60 28.50
CA GLY A 362 -11.85 4.07 29.75
C GLY A 362 -12.06 5.57 29.99
N ILE A 363 -11.96 6.38 28.93
CA ILE A 363 -12.24 7.82 28.98
C ILE A 363 -13.73 8.07 29.21
N GLY A 364 -14.62 7.37 28.51
CA GLY A 364 -16.07 7.49 28.70
C GLY A 364 -16.47 7.20 30.16
N ARG A 365 -15.98 6.10 30.73
CA ARG A 365 -16.19 5.77 32.15
C ARG A 365 -15.63 6.82 33.10
N TRP A 366 -14.48 7.40 32.79
CA TRP A 366 -13.88 8.46 33.60
C TRP A 366 -14.73 9.75 33.59
N LEU A 367 -15.32 10.09 32.44
CA LEU A 367 -16.25 11.23 32.32
C LEU A 367 -17.52 11.03 33.16
N ASP A 368 -18.04 9.80 33.18
CA ASP A 368 -19.26 9.46 33.94
C ASP A 368 -19.00 9.24 35.44
N ALA A 369 -17.75 8.99 35.84
CA ALA A 369 -17.41 8.70 37.22
C ALA A 369 -17.59 9.93 38.13
N PRO A 370 -18.13 9.77 39.36
CA PRO A 370 -18.18 10.85 40.35
C PRO A 370 -16.77 11.28 40.75
N GLY A 371 -16.59 12.58 41.05
CA GLY A 371 -15.29 13.25 41.13
C GLY A 371 -14.24 12.59 42.05
N THR A 372 -14.66 11.94 43.14
CA THR A 372 -13.76 11.25 44.09
C THR A 372 -13.21 9.90 43.59
N SER A 373 -13.82 9.30 42.57
CA SER A 373 -13.46 7.98 42.03
C SER A 373 -12.64 8.04 40.73
N ARG A 374 -12.34 9.25 40.25
CA ARG A 374 -11.65 9.48 38.98
C ARG A 374 -10.15 9.18 39.09
N LEU A 375 -9.68 8.20 38.32
CA LEU A 375 -8.25 7.93 38.18
C LEU A 375 -7.54 9.15 37.55
N ARG A 376 -6.61 9.75 38.28
CA ARG A 376 -5.85 10.93 37.83
C ARG A 376 -4.97 10.66 36.59
N ILE A 377 -4.62 9.40 36.34
CA ILE A 377 -3.79 9.01 35.19
C ILE A 377 -4.47 9.26 33.85
N VAL A 378 -5.81 9.19 33.77
CA VAL A 378 -6.54 9.35 32.51
C VAL A 378 -6.36 10.75 31.91
N PRO A 379 -6.68 11.85 32.61
CA PRO A 379 -6.50 13.19 32.05
C PRO A 379 -5.02 13.53 31.81
N VAL A 380 -4.10 13.05 32.67
CA VAL A 380 -2.66 13.29 32.49
C VAL A 380 -2.14 12.62 31.22
N ALA A 381 -2.41 11.32 31.03
CA ALA A 381 -1.98 10.60 29.84
C ALA A 381 -2.64 11.16 28.56
N LEU A 382 -3.92 11.56 28.64
CA LEU A 382 -4.61 12.17 27.51
C LEU A 382 -4.02 13.53 27.13
N VAL A 383 -3.81 14.43 28.09
CA VAL A 383 -3.25 15.77 27.83
C VAL A 383 -1.82 15.66 27.27
N LEU A 384 -0.98 14.84 27.89
CA LEU A 384 0.39 14.62 27.41
C LEU A 384 0.40 13.98 26.01
N GLY A 385 -0.44 12.97 25.77
CA GLY A 385 -0.56 12.32 24.46
C GLY A 385 -1.02 13.29 23.37
N LEU A 386 -2.02 14.14 23.66
CA LEU A 386 -2.54 15.14 22.72
C LEU A 386 -1.52 16.25 22.43
N LEU A 387 -0.81 16.73 23.45
CA LEU A 387 0.24 17.73 23.30
C LEU A 387 1.37 17.20 22.41
N MET A 388 1.83 15.97 22.67
CA MET A 388 2.86 15.31 21.87
C MET A 388 2.41 15.10 20.42
N SER A 389 1.14 14.73 20.22
CA SER A 389 0.52 14.66 18.90
C SER A 389 0.54 16.01 18.17
N LEU A 390 0.16 17.09 18.85
CA LEU A 390 0.16 18.43 18.25
C LEU A 390 1.57 18.84 17.81
N ILE A 391 2.56 18.64 18.67
CA ILE A 391 3.98 18.91 18.35
C ILE A 391 4.38 18.12 17.09
N ASN A 392 4.07 16.84 17.07
CA ASN A 392 4.43 15.96 15.97
C ASN A 392 3.73 16.33 14.64
N ILE A 393 2.45 16.72 14.65
CA ILE A 393 1.76 17.24 13.47
C ILE A 393 2.46 18.51 12.97
N LEU A 394 2.69 19.49 13.85
CA LEU A 394 3.31 20.76 13.47
C LEU A 394 4.70 20.55 12.87
N GLN A 395 5.51 19.66 13.45
CA GLN A 395 6.81 19.30 12.90
C GLN A 395 6.69 18.63 11.54
N THR A 396 5.76 17.69 11.37
CA THR A 396 5.55 16.99 10.10
C THR A 396 5.13 17.96 8.99
N GLU A 397 4.17 18.84 9.26
CA GLU A 397 3.72 19.84 8.28
C GLU A 397 4.81 20.86 7.94
N ALA A 398 5.60 21.30 8.93
CA ALA A 398 6.66 22.28 8.71
C ALA A 398 7.74 21.80 7.74
N HIS A 399 7.98 20.49 7.65
CA HIS A 399 8.95 19.92 6.71
C HIS A 399 8.36 19.61 5.32
N GLY A 400 7.02 19.63 5.15
CA GLY A 400 6.36 19.34 3.88
C GLY A 400 6.53 17.92 3.32
N LYS A 401 7.19 17.00 4.05
CA LYS A 401 7.61 15.68 3.54
C LYS A 401 6.48 14.71 3.19
N LEU A 402 5.28 14.90 3.76
CA LEU A 402 4.13 14.01 3.58
C LEU A 402 3.04 14.66 2.73
N ARG A 403 3.45 15.29 1.62
CA ARG A 403 2.56 15.87 0.62
C ARG A 403 2.66 15.11 -0.68
N LEU A 404 1.53 14.93 -1.35
CA LEU A 404 1.40 14.17 -2.58
C LEU A 404 1.48 15.11 -3.77
N ARG A 405 2.48 14.89 -4.61
CA ARG A 405 2.74 15.64 -5.84
C ARG A 405 2.03 15.00 -7.00
N SER A 406 1.55 15.84 -7.92
CA SER A 406 1.01 15.40 -9.21
C SER A 406 1.84 15.84 -10.41
N GLU A 407 2.98 16.50 -10.17
CA GLU A 407 3.80 17.12 -11.22
C GLU A 407 5.25 16.68 -11.10
N LEU A 408 5.82 16.21 -12.21
CA LEU A 408 7.24 15.86 -12.29
C LEU A 408 8.10 17.12 -12.13
N SER A 409 9.24 17.00 -11.45
CA SER A 409 10.22 18.08 -11.38
C SER A 409 10.81 18.39 -12.77
N ALA A 410 11.41 19.57 -12.93
CA ALA A 410 11.99 19.99 -14.20
C ALA A 410 13.06 19.00 -14.72
N ASP A 411 13.86 18.44 -13.81
CA ASP A 411 14.89 17.45 -14.16
C ASP A 411 14.28 16.13 -14.64
N LEU A 412 13.22 15.63 -13.98
CA LEU A 412 12.52 14.43 -14.43
C LEU A 412 11.85 14.66 -15.79
N ASN A 413 11.25 15.83 -16.01
CA ASN A 413 10.70 16.20 -17.33
C ASN A 413 11.79 16.21 -18.42
N ARG A 414 12.99 16.71 -18.13
CA ARG A 414 14.11 16.68 -19.09
C ARG A 414 14.52 15.25 -19.47
N ILE A 415 14.48 14.30 -18.52
CA ILE A 415 14.75 12.88 -18.79
C ILE A 415 13.65 12.31 -19.70
N VAL A 416 12.38 12.55 -19.37
CA VAL A 416 11.22 12.10 -20.16
C VAL A 416 11.24 12.68 -21.58
N ASP A 417 11.53 13.97 -21.72
CA ASP A 417 11.59 14.65 -23.01
C ASP A 417 12.74 14.12 -23.87
N TRP A 418 13.91 13.86 -23.28
CA TRP A 418 15.01 13.21 -23.99
C TRP A 418 14.62 11.80 -24.46
N ILE A 419 13.96 10.99 -23.63
CA ILE A 419 13.49 9.66 -24.05
C ILE A 419 12.49 9.79 -25.22
N ARG A 420 11.59 10.77 -25.17
CA ARG A 420 10.58 11.00 -26.21
C ARG A 420 11.24 11.40 -27.54
N GLN A 421 12.20 12.32 -27.49
CA GLN A 421 12.77 12.96 -28.68
C GLN A 421 13.97 12.21 -29.26
N GLU A 422 14.85 11.70 -28.40
CA GLU A 422 16.18 11.23 -28.78
C GLU A 422 16.34 9.70 -28.72
N ALA A 423 15.55 8.99 -27.91
CA ALA A 423 15.65 7.53 -27.85
C ALA A 423 15.13 6.90 -29.17
N PRO A 424 15.85 5.90 -29.74
CA PRO A 424 15.46 5.27 -30.99
C PRO A 424 14.04 4.67 -30.93
N THR A 425 13.22 4.98 -31.93
CA THR A 425 11.84 4.45 -32.03
C THR A 425 11.76 2.95 -32.29
N GLN A 426 12.80 2.41 -32.92
CA GLN A 426 12.91 1.00 -33.29
C GLN A 426 13.57 0.16 -32.19
N GLY A 427 13.88 0.72 -31.02
CA GLY A 427 14.50 0.02 -29.90
C GLY A 427 13.81 0.30 -28.57
N ARG A 428 14.19 -0.47 -27.55
CA ARG A 428 13.79 -0.26 -26.16
C ARG A 428 14.75 0.68 -25.45
N VAL A 429 14.26 1.31 -24.39
CA VAL A 429 15.08 2.05 -23.44
C VAL A 429 15.41 1.12 -22.29
N LEU A 430 16.70 0.93 -22.03
CA LEU A 430 17.16 0.30 -20.81
C LEU A 430 17.15 1.35 -19.69
N PHE A 431 16.31 1.15 -18.67
CA PHE A 431 16.07 2.14 -17.63
C PHE A 431 16.56 1.61 -16.27
N GLU A 432 17.52 2.30 -15.64
CA GLU A 432 18.03 1.91 -14.34
C GLU A 432 17.06 2.33 -13.24
N GLU A 433 16.39 1.38 -12.62
CA GLU A 433 15.43 1.67 -11.57
C GLU A 433 16.11 2.16 -10.29
N SER A 434 15.39 3.02 -9.56
CA SER A 434 15.83 3.59 -8.29
C SER A 434 14.75 3.39 -7.23
N GLY A 435 15.15 2.87 -6.08
CA GLY A 435 14.33 2.75 -4.87
C GLY A 435 15.14 2.98 -3.60
N ASP A 436 14.70 2.38 -2.49
CA ASP A 436 15.31 2.52 -1.16
C ASP A 436 16.82 2.26 -1.14
N GLU A 437 17.32 1.25 -1.86
CA GLU A 437 18.74 0.89 -1.88
C GLU A 437 19.62 1.93 -2.56
N SER A 438 19.02 2.79 -3.38
CA SER A 438 19.70 3.85 -4.13
C SER A 438 19.38 5.26 -3.63
N GLY A 439 18.48 5.38 -2.63
CA GLY A 439 18.05 6.67 -2.09
C GLY A 439 17.15 7.48 -3.02
N PHE A 440 16.35 6.82 -3.88
CA PHE A 440 15.39 7.46 -4.79
C PHE A 440 15.97 8.62 -5.63
N VAL A 441 16.91 8.28 -6.51
CA VAL A 441 17.60 9.20 -7.43
C VAL A 441 16.63 10.01 -8.31
N TYR A 442 15.45 9.47 -8.59
CA TYR A 442 14.38 10.15 -9.32
C TYR A 442 13.46 10.95 -8.41
N ASP A 443 14.01 11.65 -7.41
CA ASP A 443 13.27 12.57 -6.54
C ASP A 443 12.06 11.90 -5.86
N GLY A 444 12.23 10.67 -5.35
CA GLY A 444 11.15 9.93 -4.68
C GLY A 444 10.08 9.31 -5.62
N VAL A 445 10.31 9.30 -6.94
CA VAL A 445 9.37 8.81 -7.96
C VAL A 445 9.88 7.51 -8.58
N TYR A 446 9.02 6.49 -8.73
CA TYR A 446 9.29 5.38 -9.64
C TYR A 446 9.05 5.80 -11.10
N LEU A 447 9.97 6.61 -11.65
CA LEU A 447 9.77 7.31 -12.92
C LEU A 447 9.44 6.36 -14.08
N SER A 448 10.03 5.17 -14.09
CA SER A 448 9.79 4.14 -15.11
C SER A 448 8.31 3.75 -15.25
N SER A 449 7.53 3.78 -14.17
CA SER A 449 6.08 3.50 -14.19
C SER A 449 5.29 4.49 -15.07
N PHE A 450 5.83 5.68 -15.34
CA PHE A 450 5.19 6.71 -16.17
C PHE A 450 5.72 6.74 -17.60
N VAL A 451 6.99 6.40 -17.80
CA VAL A 451 7.70 6.61 -19.06
C VAL A 451 6.99 5.98 -20.27
N PRO A 452 6.49 4.73 -20.25
CA PRO A 452 5.76 4.18 -21.39
C PRO A 452 4.53 4.99 -21.78
N TYR A 453 3.79 5.50 -20.80
CA TYR A 453 2.58 6.29 -21.02
C TYR A 453 2.89 7.73 -21.46
N LEU A 454 4.01 8.29 -21.02
CA LEU A 454 4.44 9.65 -21.39
C LEU A 454 5.18 9.72 -22.73
N THR A 455 5.81 8.62 -23.16
CA THR A 455 6.74 8.62 -24.31
C THR A 455 6.38 7.61 -25.40
N GLY A 456 5.51 6.63 -25.12
CA GLY A 456 5.21 5.52 -26.03
C GLY A 456 6.39 4.56 -26.23
N ARG A 457 7.39 4.56 -25.32
CA ARG A 457 8.57 3.69 -25.38
C ARG A 457 8.40 2.44 -24.51
N GLN A 458 8.87 1.31 -25.02
CA GLN A 458 9.04 0.09 -24.21
C GLN A 458 10.34 0.15 -23.42
N LEU A 459 10.30 -0.37 -22.20
CA LEU A 459 11.43 -0.40 -21.28
C LEU A 459 11.97 -1.83 -21.09
N ILE A 460 13.27 -1.90 -20.83
CA ILE A 460 13.92 -2.99 -20.10
C ILE A 460 14.30 -2.46 -18.73
N GLY A 461 14.01 -3.21 -17.68
CA GLY A 461 13.82 -2.69 -16.32
C GLY A 461 12.35 -2.42 -16.00
N GLY A 462 12.12 -1.91 -14.79
CA GLY A 462 10.83 -1.44 -14.28
C GLY A 462 9.76 -2.52 -14.05
N PRO A 463 8.55 -2.12 -13.62
CA PRO A 463 8.12 -0.74 -13.30
C PRO A 463 8.67 -0.21 -11.95
N ILE A 464 9.43 -1.03 -11.23
CA ILE A 464 10.11 -0.73 -9.96
C ILE A 464 11.36 -1.61 -9.84
N ASN A 465 12.34 -1.21 -9.04
CA ASN A 465 13.64 -1.87 -8.86
C ASN A 465 13.61 -3.27 -8.23
N LEU A 466 12.55 -3.63 -7.48
CA LEU A 466 12.40 -4.94 -6.83
C LEU A 466 10.98 -5.46 -7.04
N TYR A 467 10.65 -5.80 -8.28
CA TYR A 467 9.31 -6.24 -8.62
C TYR A 467 9.06 -7.68 -8.17
N ASN A 468 7.90 -7.93 -7.54
CA ASN A 468 7.58 -9.20 -6.89
C ASN A 468 7.09 -10.28 -7.87
N ASP A 469 7.80 -10.46 -8.98
CA ASP A 469 7.48 -11.45 -10.01
C ASP A 469 8.76 -12.19 -10.43
N ARG A 470 8.72 -13.53 -10.48
CA ARG A 470 9.85 -14.35 -10.96
C ARG A 470 10.29 -14.01 -12.38
N HIS A 471 9.39 -13.43 -13.19
CA HIS A 471 9.65 -13.01 -14.56
C HIS A 471 10.45 -11.69 -14.61
N HIS A 472 10.78 -11.09 -13.46
CA HIS A 472 11.69 -9.94 -13.29
C HIS A 472 13.17 -10.28 -13.56
N PHE A 473 13.46 -11.11 -14.57
CA PHE A 473 14.82 -11.41 -15.01
C PHE A 473 15.45 -10.21 -15.73
N ALA A 474 14.69 -9.54 -16.60
CA ALA A 474 15.14 -8.41 -17.41
C ALA A 474 15.11 -7.08 -16.64
N GLU A 475 15.67 -7.09 -15.43
CA GLU A 475 15.79 -5.93 -14.55
C GLU A 475 17.10 -5.16 -14.80
N PHE A 476 17.09 -3.88 -14.46
CA PHE A 476 18.27 -3.05 -14.40
C PHE A 476 18.12 -2.04 -13.26
N HIS A 477 18.93 -2.16 -12.21
CA HIS A 477 18.85 -1.29 -11.03
C HIS A 477 20.17 -1.34 -10.27
N SER A 478 20.61 -0.23 -9.68
CA SER A 478 21.72 -0.19 -8.71
C SER A 478 22.99 -0.96 -9.12
N GLY A 479 23.41 -0.87 -10.39
CA GLY A 479 24.59 -1.59 -10.89
C GLY A 479 24.37 -3.06 -11.26
N ARG A 480 23.15 -3.58 -11.11
CA ARG A 480 22.76 -4.94 -11.51
C ARG A 480 22.01 -4.91 -12.82
N PHE A 481 22.42 -5.77 -13.76
CA PHE A 481 21.85 -5.91 -15.09
C PHE A 481 21.56 -7.39 -15.34
N PHE A 482 20.30 -7.74 -15.60
CA PHE A 482 19.85 -9.12 -15.76
C PHE A 482 20.23 -10.02 -14.58
N GLN A 483 19.88 -9.59 -13.36
CA GLN A 483 20.16 -10.27 -12.09
C GLN A 483 21.65 -10.42 -11.72
N LYS A 484 22.58 -9.90 -12.55
CA LYS A 484 24.04 -9.97 -12.34
C LYS A 484 24.64 -8.60 -12.08
N GLU A 485 25.70 -8.54 -11.29
CA GLU A 485 26.54 -7.33 -11.19
C GLU A 485 27.08 -6.98 -12.58
N ILE A 486 26.78 -5.78 -13.09
CA ILE A 486 27.09 -5.39 -14.47
C ILE A 486 28.60 -5.44 -14.78
N GLN A 487 29.42 -5.24 -13.75
CA GLN A 487 30.88 -5.32 -13.82
C GLN A 487 31.41 -6.73 -14.05
N THR A 488 30.63 -7.76 -13.75
CA THR A 488 31.02 -9.18 -13.95
C THR A 488 30.75 -9.67 -15.36
N LEU A 489 29.99 -8.92 -16.16
CA LEU A 489 29.64 -9.30 -17.52
C LEU A 489 30.78 -9.00 -18.48
N SER A 490 31.11 -9.98 -19.32
CA SER A 490 32.02 -9.77 -20.44
C SER A 490 31.44 -8.80 -21.48
N ASP A 491 32.31 -8.21 -22.31
CA ASP A 491 31.89 -7.31 -23.39
C ASP A 491 30.92 -8.00 -24.36
N GLN A 492 31.16 -9.29 -24.62
CA GLN A 492 30.33 -10.09 -25.49
C GLN A 492 28.95 -10.35 -24.87
N GLU A 493 28.87 -10.69 -23.58
CA GLU A 493 27.59 -10.89 -22.89
C GLU A 493 26.76 -9.61 -22.89
N LEU A 494 27.37 -8.47 -22.54
CA LEU A 494 26.67 -7.18 -22.51
C LEU A 494 26.12 -6.81 -23.91
N ARG A 495 26.94 -6.92 -24.97
CA ARG A 495 26.47 -6.72 -26.35
C ARG A 495 25.37 -7.69 -26.74
N SER A 496 25.46 -8.94 -26.29
CA SER A 496 24.45 -9.97 -26.58
C SER A 496 23.11 -9.62 -25.96
N TYR A 497 23.08 -9.17 -24.70
CA TYR A 497 21.85 -8.70 -24.06
C TYR A 497 21.28 -7.45 -24.71
N LEU A 498 22.13 -6.45 -25.00
CA LEU A 498 21.71 -5.22 -25.68
C LEU A 498 21.08 -5.54 -27.04
N ARG A 499 21.63 -6.49 -27.80
CA ARG A 499 21.06 -6.94 -29.07
C ARG A 499 19.78 -7.75 -28.89
N LEU A 500 19.80 -8.76 -28.01
CA LEU A 500 18.67 -9.67 -27.78
C LEU A 500 17.40 -8.92 -27.37
N TYR A 501 17.54 -7.94 -26.49
CA TYR A 501 16.43 -7.13 -26.00
C TYR A 501 16.16 -5.87 -26.82
N ASN A 502 16.90 -5.71 -27.92
CA ASN A 502 16.81 -4.58 -28.86
C ASN A 502 16.92 -3.22 -28.15
N ILE A 503 17.94 -3.05 -27.32
CA ILE A 503 18.17 -1.84 -26.53
C ILE A 503 18.88 -0.79 -27.40
N GLY A 504 18.25 0.39 -27.56
CA GLY A 504 18.78 1.51 -28.34
C GLY A 504 19.21 2.72 -27.52
N ALA A 505 18.74 2.82 -26.28
CA ALA A 505 19.07 3.91 -25.36
C ALA A 505 19.18 3.39 -23.93
N VAL A 506 19.94 4.09 -23.10
CA VAL A 506 20.13 3.78 -21.68
C VAL A 506 19.91 5.02 -20.84
N VAL A 507 19.18 4.87 -19.75
CA VAL A 507 19.09 5.84 -18.65
C VAL A 507 19.74 5.17 -17.44
N ALA A 508 20.86 5.72 -16.96
CA ALA A 508 21.63 5.13 -15.87
C ALA A 508 22.17 6.19 -14.92
N PHE A 509 22.28 5.87 -13.65
CA PHE A 509 22.85 6.74 -12.61
C PHE A 509 23.92 6.04 -11.78
N HIS A 510 23.90 4.70 -11.68
CA HIS A 510 24.79 4.01 -10.76
C HIS A 510 26.24 4.06 -11.29
N PRO A 511 27.24 4.42 -10.46
CA PRO A 511 28.62 4.54 -10.90
C PRO A 511 29.16 3.29 -11.60
N ALA A 512 28.84 2.10 -11.10
CA ALA A 512 29.26 0.83 -11.71
C ALA A 512 28.63 0.64 -13.10
N SER A 513 27.36 1.00 -13.31
CA SER A 513 26.70 0.92 -14.61
C SER A 513 27.38 1.83 -15.62
N LEU A 514 27.62 3.09 -15.23
CA LEU A 514 28.26 4.09 -16.07
C LEU A 514 29.70 3.72 -16.44
N GLN A 515 30.48 3.25 -15.46
CA GLN A 515 31.84 2.79 -15.69
C GLN A 515 31.85 1.63 -16.70
N ARG A 516 30.92 0.66 -16.56
CA ARG A 516 30.88 -0.48 -17.47
C ARG A 516 30.54 -0.06 -18.90
N PHE A 517 29.51 0.74 -19.11
CA PHE A 517 29.15 1.21 -20.45
C PHE A 517 30.28 2.03 -21.10
N ARG A 518 30.96 2.89 -20.33
CA ARG A 518 32.10 3.69 -20.82
C ARG A 518 33.36 2.88 -21.10
N SER A 519 33.52 1.72 -20.46
CA SER A 519 34.68 0.84 -20.67
C SER A 519 34.70 0.15 -22.04
N MET A 520 33.62 0.25 -22.82
CA MET A 520 33.47 -0.39 -24.13
C MET A 520 33.54 0.66 -25.26
N PRO A 521 34.70 0.87 -25.90
CA PRO A 521 34.87 1.91 -26.90
C PRO A 521 33.86 1.77 -28.04
N GLY A 522 33.23 2.89 -28.40
CA GLY A 522 32.26 2.96 -29.50
C GLY A 522 30.91 2.29 -29.23
N LEU A 523 30.65 1.71 -28.05
CA LEU A 523 29.33 1.15 -27.74
C LEU A 523 28.29 2.25 -27.44
N VAL A 524 28.70 3.28 -26.70
CA VAL A 524 27.77 4.32 -26.20
C VAL A 524 28.28 5.73 -26.46
N THR A 525 27.35 6.68 -26.63
CA THR A 525 27.61 8.12 -26.47
C THR A 525 26.76 8.64 -25.32
N VAL A 526 27.35 9.43 -24.42
CA VAL A 526 26.60 10.19 -23.42
C VAL A 526 26.11 11.47 -24.10
N GLU A 527 24.81 11.56 -24.34
CA GLU A 527 24.19 12.71 -25.01
C GLU A 527 23.92 13.85 -24.04
N GLN A 528 23.47 13.51 -22.83
CA GLN A 528 23.05 14.47 -21.83
C GLN A 528 23.25 13.91 -20.41
N THR A 529 23.48 14.82 -19.45
CA THR A 529 23.49 14.52 -18.02
C THR A 529 22.45 15.43 -17.34
N VAL A 530 21.62 14.84 -16.47
CA VAL A 530 20.60 15.54 -15.66
C VAL A 530 20.82 15.14 -14.21
N GLY A 531 21.42 16.02 -13.41
CA GLY A 531 21.87 15.68 -12.06
C GLY A 531 22.82 14.46 -12.09
N PRO A 532 22.56 13.40 -11.30
CA PRO A 532 23.35 12.16 -11.32
C PRO A 532 22.99 11.20 -12.47
N VAL A 533 21.95 11.50 -13.26
CA VAL A 533 21.43 10.62 -14.30
C VAL A 533 22.11 10.93 -15.63
N HIS A 534 22.64 9.90 -16.30
CA HIS A 534 23.21 9.98 -17.63
C HIS A 534 22.29 9.33 -18.66
N LEU A 535 22.15 10.01 -19.79
CA LEU A 535 21.30 9.61 -20.90
C LEU A 535 22.22 9.23 -22.06
N LEU A 536 22.22 7.94 -22.41
CA LEU A 536 23.16 7.35 -23.36
C LEU A 536 22.45 6.78 -24.58
N LYS A 537 23.01 6.98 -25.77
CA LYS A 537 22.62 6.26 -27.00
C LYS A 537 23.53 5.04 -27.20
N ILE A 538 22.94 3.91 -27.61
CA ILE A 538 23.69 2.71 -27.98
C ILE A 538 23.96 2.70 -29.49
N HIS A 539 25.21 2.48 -29.88
CA HIS A 539 25.62 2.36 -31.28
C HIS A 539 25.50 0.92 -31.76
N GLN A 540 24.27 0.49 -32.03
CA GLN A 540 23.99 -0.77 -32.71
C GLN A 540 22.76 -0.61 -33.62
N PRO A 541 22.67 -1.34 -34.75
CA PRO A 541 21.47 -1.34 -35.56
C PRO A 541 20.29 -1.95 -34.77
N PRO A 542 19.20 -1.21 -34.53
CA PRO A 542 18.03 -1.76 -33.84
C PRO A 542 17.32 -2.79 -34.72
N THR A 543 16.93 -3.91 -34.13
CA THR A 543 16.16 -4.97 -34.79
C THR A 543 15.36 -5.75 -33.76
N TRP A 544 14.11 -6.06 -34.09
CA TRP A 544 13.26 -6.96 -33.29
C TRP A 544 13.52 -8.44 -33.59
N PHE A 545 14.32 -8.74 -34.60
CA PHE A 545 14.57 -10.09 -35.11
C PHE A 545 16.03 -10.47 -34.91
N LEU A 546 16.26 -11.64 -34.31
CA LEU A 546 17.59 -12.24 -34.22
C LEU A 546 18.10 -12.69 -35.60
N GLU A 547 17.18 -13.22 -36.41
CA GLU A 547 17.37 -13.64 -37.80
C GLU A 547 16.17 -13.18 -38.65
N GLY A 548 16.44 -12.76 -39.88
CA GLY A 548 15.44 -12.16 -40.76
C GLY A 548 15.19 -10.68 -40.47
N GLU A 549 14.14 -10.13 -41.08
CA GLU A 549 13.68 -8.76 -40.93
C GLU A 549 12.15 -8.69 -40.95
N GLY A 550 11.60 -7.59 -40.44
CA GLY A 550 10.16 -7.34 -40.40
C GLY A 550 9.82 -6.23 -39.43
N ALA A 551 8.53 -6.04 -39.16
CA ALA A 551 8.01 -5.10 -38.19
C ALA A 551 7.27 -5.81 -37.06
N VAL A 552 7.40 -5.29 -35.85
CA VAL A 552 6.72 -5.78 -34.65
C VAL A 552 5.96 -4.63 -34.02
N LYS A 553 4.67 -4.86 -33.73
CA LYS A 553 3.85 -3.99 -32.90
C LYS A 553 3.38 -4.77 -31.68
N ALA A 554 3.79 -4.31 -30.52
CA ALA A 554 3.38 -4.91 -29.25
C ALA A 554 2.25 -4.09 -28.62
N GLY A 555 1.22 -4.78 -28.16
CA GLY A 555 0.12 -4.24 -27.37
C GLY A 555 -0.23 -5.18 -26.22
N PHE A 556 -1.16 -4.74 -25.36
CA PHE A 556 -1.68 -5.60 -24.30
C PHE A 556 -2.30 -6.88 -24.92
N ASN A 557 -1.97 -8.03 -24.34
CA ASN A 557 -2.40 -9.36 -24.81
C ASN A 557 -2.12 -9.65 -26.31
N ARG A 558 -1.25 -8.89 -26.99
CA ARG A 558 -1.11 -8.99 -28.45
C ARG A 558 0.27 -8.60 -28.96
N LEU A 559 0.84 -9.45 -29.80
CA LEU A 559 1.98 -9.13 -30.65
C LEU A 559 1.55 -9.27 -32.10
N GLU A 560 1.72 -8.21 -32.89
CA GLU A 560 1.45 -8.19 -34.33
C GLU A 560 2.78 -8.15 -35.08
N LEU A 561 2.93 -9.03 -36.07
CA LEU A 561 4.10 -9.11 -36.93
C LEU A 561 3.67 -8.81 -38.37
N SER A 562 4.45 -7.98 -39.08
CA SER A 562 4.22 -7.69 -40.50
C SER A 562 5.55 -7.63 -41.27
N ASP A 563 5.46 -7.67 -42.60
CA ASP A 563 6.58 -7.50 -43.52
C ASP A 563 7.75 -8.48 -43.28
N LEU A 564 7.42 -9.68 -42.80
CA LEU A 564 8.39 -10.70 -42.43
C LEU A 564 9.16 -11.21 -43.64
N ARG A 565 10.49 -11.22 -43.53
CA ARG A 565 11.40 -11.82 -44.50
C ARG A 565 12.46 -12.62 -43.74
N GLY A 566 12.64 -13.87 -44.12
CA GLY A 566 13.60 -14.78 -43.49
C GLY A 566 14.30 -15.65 -44.51
N LYS A 567 15.21 -16.50 -44.03
CA LYS A 567 15.68 -17.64 -44.82
C LYS A 567 14.59 -18.71 -44.75
N GLU A 568 13.90 -18.94 -45.86
CA GLU A 568 13.04 -20.13 -46.01
C GLU A 568 13.86 -21.42 -45.96
#